data_AF-A0A4Y2WQK0-F1
#
_entry.id   AF-A0A4Y2WQK0-F1
#
_cell.length_a   1.000
_cell.length_b   1.000
_cell.length_c   1.000
_cell.angle_alpha   90.00
_cell.angle_beta   90.00
_cell.angle_gamma   90.00
#
_symmetry.space_group_name_H-M   'P 1'
#
loop_
_entity.id
_entity.type
_entity.pdbx_description
1 polymer ?
#
loop_
_entity_poly.entity_id
_entity_poly.type
_entity_poly.pdbx_seq_one_letter_code
_entity_poly.pdbx_strand_id
1 'polypeptide(L)'
;AFAKENSIPRTTLNNILAAKLCSSNVKICDQERKRQHLSPYENVDKALLSWIKYARSQNAPISWNVLKEKSLEFVNKLGESSFVGSNGWLQRFNLKPNLSFKELCREAAEFDSSSLKEWKDGVLRDVLERYESANVFNVDECGLFYGILPDRTRFQR
;
A
#
# COMPACT_ATOMS: atom_id res chain seq x y z
N ALA A 1 28.69 -28.45 -14.32
CA ALA A 1 29.42 -27.17 -14.30
C ALA A 1 28.81 -26.22 -13.28
N PHE A 2 27.59 -25.71 -13.52
CA PHE A 2 26.91 -24.69 -12.69
C PHE A 2 26.95 -24.90 -11.16
N ALA A 3 26.57 -26.09 -10.65
CA ALA A 3 26.53 -26.35 -9.21
C ALA A 3 27.91 -26.21 -8.52
N LYS A 4 28.96 -26.64 -9.21
CA LYS A 4 30.34 -26.62 -8.73
C LYS A 4 30.91 -25.21 -8.75
N GLU A 5 30.56 -24.43 -9.76
CA GLU A 5 30.96 -23.03 -9.94
C GLU A 5 30.32 -22.09 -8.91
N ASN A 6 29.09 -22.40 -8.47
CA ASN A 6 28.34 -21.59 -7.51
C ASN A 6 28.39 -22.13 -6.06
N SER A 7 29.20 -23.16 -5.80
CA SER A 7 29.27 -23.80 -4.47
C SER A 7 27.91 -24.27 -3.92
N ILE A 8 27.02 -24.76 -4.80
CA ILE A 8 25.69 -25.25 -4.44
C ILE A 8 25.72 -26.78 -4.40
N PRO A 9 25.30 -27.44 -3.30
CA PRO A 9 25.18 -28.89 -3.25
C PRO A 9 24.26 -29.41 -4.36
N ARG A 10 24.63 -30.53 -4.98
CA ARG A 10 23.88 -31.09 -6.12
C ARG A 10 22.44 -31.45 -5.75
N THR A 11 22.22 -31.87 -4.51
CA THR A 11 20.89 -32.11 -3.92
C THR A 11 20.02 -30.85 -3.89
N THR A 12 20.59 -29.71 -3.48
CA THR A 12 19.91 -28.41 -3.47
C THR A 12 19.53 -27.97 -4.89
N LEU A 13 20.43 -28.13 -5.86
CA LEU A 13 20.13 -27.81 -7.26
C LEU A 13 18.98 -28.66 -7.80
N ASN A 14 18.98 -29.97 -7.52
CA ASN A 14 17.93 -30.88 -7.96
C ASN A 14 16.57 -30.52 -7.31
N ASN A 15 16.56 -30.16 -6.02
CA ASN A 15 15.34 -29.71 -5.34
C ASN A 15 14.77 -28.42 -5.96
N ILE A 16 15.64 -27.47 -6.34
CA ILE A 16 15.22 -26.23 -7.02
C ILE A 16 14.64 -26.54 -8.40
N LEU A 17 15.28 -27.42 -9.17
CA LEU A 17 14.79 -27.82 -10.50
C LEU A 17 13.43 -28.53 -10.40
N ALA A 18 13.26 -29.43 -9.44
CA ALA A 18 11.98 -30.09 -9.18
C ALA A 18 10.88 -29.09 -8.80
N ALA A 19 11.17 -28.17 -7.87
CA ALA A 19 10.22 -27.14 -7.44
C ALA A 19 9.78 -26.20 -8.59
N LYS A 20 10.69 -25.86 -9.51
CA LYS A 20 10.37 -25.04 -10.68
C LYS A 20 9.47 -25.76 -11.68
N LEU A 21 9.57 -27.08 -11.82
CA LEU A 21 8.68 -27.86 -12.69
C LEU A 21 7.23 -27.91 -12.17
N CYS A 22 7.06 -27.91 -10.84
CA CYS A 22 5.74 -27.98 -10.20
C CYS A 22 5.01 -26.63 -10.09
N SER A 23 5.73 -25.50 -10.22
CA SER A 23 5.19 -24.15 -10.04
C SER A 23 5.01 -23.45 -11.39
N SER A 24 3.97 -23.81 -12.13
CA SER A 24 3.57 -23.08 -13.33
C SER A 24 2.93 -21.73 -12.93
N ASN A 25 3.57 -20.63 -13.31
CA ASN A 25 3.06 -19.24 -13.31
C ASN A 25 3.18 -18.35 -12.05
N VAL A 26 4.20 -18.51 -11.20
CA VAL A 26 4.47 -17.48 -10.17
C VAL A 26 5.44 -16.41 -10.71
N LYS A 27 4.91 -15.23 -11.07
CA LYS A 27 5.74 -14.04 -11.33
C LYS A 27 6.44 -13.62 -10.04
N ILE A 28 7.76 -13.80 -10.00
CA ILE A 28 8.64 -13.34 -8.93
C ILE A 28 8.67 -11.81 -8.97
N CYS A 29 8.12 -11.16 -7.95
CA CYS A 29 8.11 -9.69 -7.84
C CYS A 29 9.08 -9.16 -6.78
N ASP A 30 9.92 -10.01 -6.17
CA ASP A 30 10.77 -9.57 -5.06
C ASP A 30 12.07 -10.37 -5.02
N GLN A 31 13.19 -9.72 -5.35
CA GLN A 31 14.51 -10.34 -5.47
C GLN A 31 15.11 -10.72 -4.11
N GLU A 32 14.61 -10.18 -3.00
CA GLU A 32 15.14 -10.43 -1.65
C GLU A 32 14.46 -11.59 -0.92
N ARG A 33 13.33 -12.08 -1.45
CA ARG A 33 12.48 -13.02 -0.70
C ARG A 33 12.91 -14.47 -0.89
N LYS A 34 13.59 -15.03 0.12
CA LYS A 34 14.09 -16.42 0.12
C LYS A 34 12.99 -17.50 0.26
N ARG A 35 11.80 -17.15 0.75
CA ARG A 35 10.66 -18.09 0.91
C ARG A 35 9.36 -17.47 0.45
N GLN A 36 8.65 -18.17 -0.44
CA GLN A 36 7.27 -17.85 -0.79
C GLN A 36 6.35 -18.48 0.25
N HIS A 37 5.90 -17.69 1.21
CA HIS A 37 4.81 -18.09 2.08
C HIS A 37 3.51 -17.66 1.41
N LEU A 38 2.84 -18.59 0.75
CA LEU A 38 1.48 -18.37 0.25
C LEU A 38 0.57 -18.11 1.46
N SER A 39 -0.35 -17.15 1.31
CA SER A 39 -1.38 -16.94 2.32
C SER A 39 -2.32 -18.15 2.29
N PRO A 40 -2.69 -18.74 3.43
CA PRO A 40 -3.73 -19.77 3.48
C PRO A 40 -5.06 -19.30 2.87
N TYR A 41 -5.26 -17.96 2.83
CA TYR A 41 -6.48 -17.28 2.43
C TYR A 41 -6.29 -16.54 1.10
N GLU A 42 -5.67 -17.18 0.11
CA GLU A 42 -5.31 -16.53 -1.16
C GLU A 42 -6.55 -16.05 -1.93
N ASN A 43 -7.66 -16.76 -1.83
CA ASN A 43 -8.93 -16.39 -2.48
C ASN A 43 -9.49 -15.10 -1.88
N VAL A 44 -9.48 -15.00 -0.55
CA VAL A 44 -9.88 -13.78 0.20
C VAL A 44 -8.98 -12.62 -0.18
N ASP A 45 -7.66 -12.85 -0.20
CA ASP A 45 -6.68 -11.82 -0.57
C ASP A 45 -6.92 -11.30 -2.00
N LYS A 46 -7.21 -12.19 -2.97
CA LYS A 46 -7.50 -11.84 -4.37
C LYS A 46 -8.79 -11.04 -4.49
N ALA A 47 -9.87 -11.47 -3.84
CA ALA A 47 -11.15 -10.77 -3.84
C ALA A 47 -11.00 -9.36 -3.24
N LEU A 48 -10.30 -9.27 -2.11
CA LEU A 48 -10.04 -8.01 -1.41
C LEU A 48 -9.19 -7.05 -2.25
N LEU A 49 -8.18 -7.54 -2.96
CA LEU A 49 -7.38 -6.72 -3.89
C LEU A 49 -8.21 -6.14 -5.03
N SER A 50 -9.11 -6.94 -5.63
CA SER A 50 -10.02 -6.47 -6.67
C SER A 50 -10.97 -5.40 -6.14
N TRP A 51 -11.49 -5.60 -4.92
CA TRP A 51 -12.35 -4.62 -4.26
C TRP A 51 -11.62 -3.31 -3.95
N ILE A 52 -10.38 -3.36 -3.49
CA ILE A 52 -9.58 -2.14 -3.24
C ILE A 52 -9.37 -1.34 -4.52
N LYS A 53 -9.11 -2.00 -5.65
CA LYS A 53 -8.99 -1.32 -6.95
C LYS A 53 -10.29 -0.60 -7.33
N TYR A 54 -11.43 -1.25 -7.11
CA TYR A 54 -12.74 -0.65 -7.33
C TYR A 54 -13.00 0.52 -6.37
N ALA A 55 -12.77 0.37 -5.07
CA ALA A 55 -12.98 1.43 -4.10
C ALA A 55 -12.09 2.66 -4.38
N ARG A 56 -10.86 2.45 -4.86
CA ARG A 56 -9.96 3.53 -5.29
C ARG A 56 -10.44 4.22 -6.57
N SER A 57 -11.05 3.52 -7.51
CA SER A 57 -11.61 4.17 -8.71
C SER A 57 -12.80 5.07 -8.39
N GLN A 58 -13.44 4.85 -7.24
CA GLN A 58 -14.52 5.70 -6.71
C GLN A 58 -14.01 6.80 -5.76
N ASN A 59 -12.68 7.02 -5.67
CA ASN A 59 -12.06 7.95 -4.72
C ASN A 59 -12.48 7.73 -3.25
N ALA A 60 -12.89 6.51 -2.88
CA ALA A 60 -13.32 6.21 -1.53
C ALA A 60 -12.12 6.05 -0.58
N PRO A 61 -12.11 6.72 0.58
CA PRO A 61 -11.06 6.51 1.57
C PRO A 61 -11.20 5.11 2.19
N ILE A 62 -10.16 4.29 2.08
CA ILE A 62 -10.14 2.92 2.65
C ILE A 62 -9.35 2.95 3.95
N SER A 63 -10.06 2.76 5.07
CA SER A 63 -9.43 2.61 6.38
C SER A 63 -9.12 1.14 6.69
N TRP A 64 -8.25 0.92 7.69
CA TRP A 64 -7.90 -0.42 8.16
C TRP A 64 -9.10 -1.22 8.67
N ASN A 65 -10.03 -0.55 9.37
CA ASN A 65 -11.23 -1.16 9.90
C ASN A 65 -12.17 -1.61 8.78
N VAL A 66 -12.35 -0.77 7.75
CA VAL A 66 -13.13 -1.12 6.56
C VAL A 66 -12.51 -2.31 5.84
N LEU A 67 -11.19 -2.37 5.74
CA LEU A 67 -10.50 -3.50 5.11
C LEU A 67 -10.73 -4.81 5.87
N LYS A 68 -10.70 -4.75 7.21
CA LYS A 68 -10.95 -5.90 8.07
C LYS A 68 -12.41 -6.38 7.98
N GLU A 69 -13.36 -5.45 7.96
CA GLU A 69 -14.78 -5.78 7.81
C GLU A 69 -15.06 -6.41 6.44
N LYS A 70 -14.48 -5.83 5.37
CA LYS A 70 -14.62 -6.37 4.02
C LYS A 70 -13.96 -7.73 3.84
N SER A 71 -12.84 -8.00 4.51
CA SER A 71 -12.23 -9.32 4.45
C SER A 71 -13.09 -10.38 5.12
N LEU A 72 -13.75 -10.06 6.24
CA LEU A 72 -14.74 -10.95 6.88
C LEU A 72 -15.96 -11.20 5.97
N GLU A 73 -16.44 -10.17 5.26
CA GLU A 73 -17.51 -10.33 4.28
C GLU A 73 -17.11 -11.30 3.15
N PHE A 74 -15.89 -11.18 2.61
CA PHE A 74 -15.39 -12.10 1.58
C PHE A 74 -15.20 -13.51 2.09
N VAL A 75 -14.78 -13.67 3.34
CA VAL A 75 -14.65 -14.97 3.98
C VAL A 75 -15.98 -15.69 4.08
N ASN A 76 -17.02 -14.97 4.51
CA ASN A 76 -18.37 -15.52 4.58
C ASN A 76 -18.88 -15.93 3.20
N LYS A 77 -18.57 -15.14 2.16
CA LYS A 77 -18.94 -15.43 0.76
C LYS A 77 -18.17 -16.60 0.16
N LEU A 78 -16.90 -16.78 0.54
CA LEU A 78 -16.01 -17.83 0.03
C LEU A 78 -16.07 -19.12 0.87
N GLY A 79 -16.74 -19.10 2.02
CA GLY A 79 -16.87 -20.26 2.91
C GLY A 79 -15.60 -20.59 3.71
N GLU A 80 -14.67 -19.65 3.88
CA GLU A 80 -13.40 -19.86 4.59
C GLU A 80 -13.52 -19.61 6.10
N SER A 81 -14.27 -20.46 6.81
CA SER A 81 -14.65 -20.26 8.23
C SER A 81 -13.51 -20.14 9.24
N SER A 82 -12.26 -20.43 8.87
CA SER A 82 -11.08 -20.36 9.75
C SER A 82 -10.42 -18.97 9.80
N PHE A 83 -10.88 -18.02 8.98
CA PHE A 83 -10.29 -16.69 8.93
C PHE A 83 -10.86 -15.75 10.00
N VAL A 84 -9.96 -15.11 10.75
CA VAL A 84 -10.31 -14.20 11.86
C VAL A 84 -9.95 -12.73 11.57
N GLY A 85 -9.34 -12.44 10.42
CA GLY A 85 -8.89 -11.08 10.10
C GLY A 85 -7.87 -10.55 11.11
N SER A 86 -6.88 -11.38 11.49
CA SER A 86 -5.89 -11.03 12.50
C SER A 86 -5.05 -9.82 12.08
N ASN A 87 -4.59 -9.05 13.06
CA ASN A 87 -3.71 -7.90 12.80
C ASN A 87 -2.42 -8.33 12.06
N GLY A 88 -1.92 -9.54 12.35
CA GLY A 88 -0.75 -10.11 11.67
C GLY A 88 -1.01 -10.45 10.20
N TRP A 89 -2.20 -10.97 9.86
CA TRP A 89 -2.58 -11.15 8.46
C TRP A 89 -2.66 -9.81 7.74
N LEU A 90 -3.28 -8.80 8.37
CA LEU A 90 -3.50 -7.51 7.74
C LEU A 90 -2.18 -6.72 7.54
N GLN A 91 -1.23 -6.83 8.46
CA GLN A 91 0.15 -6.34 8.26
C GLN A 91 0.84 -7.03 7.06
N ARG A 92 0.73 -8.36 6.96
CA ARG A 92 1.29 -9.11 5.81
C ARG A 92 0.60 -8.77 4.50
N PHE A 93 -0.71 -8.48 4.54
CA PHE A 93 -1.49 -8.05 3.40
C PHE A 93 -1.04 -6.67 2.91
N ASN A 94 -0.70 -5.75 3.82
CA ASN A 94 -0.18 -4.42 3.51
C ASN A 94 1.23 -4.44 2.89
N LEU A 95 2.06 -5.41 3.26
CA LEU A 95 3.40 -5.58 2.68
C LEU A 95 3.39 -6.06 1.22
N LYS A 96 2.22 -6.32 0.62
CA LYS A 96 2.15 -6.69 -0.79
C LYS A 96 2.48 -5.46 -1.65
N PRO A 97 3.40 -5.57 -2.63
CA PRO A 97 3.91 -4.44 -3.40
C PRO A 97 2.82 -3.65 -4.17
N ASN A 98 1.66 -4.26 -4.39
CA ASN A 98 0.52 -3.63 -5.05
C ASN A 98 -0.37 -2.79 -4.12
N LEU A 99 -0.02 -2.67 -2.83
CA LEU A 99 -0.88 -2.13 -1.79
C LEU A 99 -0.20 -1.03 -0.96
N SER A 100 0.22 0.07 -1.57
CA SER A 100 0.56 1.26 -0.79
C SER A 100 -0.72 1.96 -0.33
N PHE A 101 -1.01 1.97 0.97
CA PHE A 101 -1.96 2.92 1.55
C PHE A 101 -1.24 4.26 1.69
N LYS A 102 -1.30 5.08 0.64
CA LYS A 102 -1.00 6.50 0.79
C LYS A 102 -2.19 7.15 1.48
N GLU A 103 -1.91 7.98 2.48
CA GLU A 103 -2.92 8.83 3.10
C GLU A 103 -3.52 9.68 1.98
N LEU A 104 -4.80 9.44 1.66
CA LEU A 104 -5.55 10.28 0.75
C LEU A 104 -5.72 11.62 1.45
N CYS A 105 -4.76 12.54 1.27
CA CYS A 105 -4.99 13.94 1.57
C CYS A 105 -6.15 14.38 0.69
N ARG A 106 -7.35 14.46 1.28
CA ARG A 106 -8.60 14.81 0.57
C ARG A 106 -8.50 16.16 -0.14
N GLU A 107 -7.67 17.06 0.35
CA GLU A 107 -7.50 18.41 -0.18
C GLU A 107 -6.74 18.44 -1.52
N ALA A 108 -5.89 17.45 -1.81
CA ALA A 108 -5.12 17.44 -3.06
C ALA A 108 -5.91 16.92 -4.26
N ALA A 109 -7.06 16.28 -4.03
CA ALA A 109 -7.85 15.61 -5.08
C ALA A 109 -8.84 16.54 -5.79
N GLU A 110 -9.17 17.69 -5.20
CA GLU A 110 -10.13 18.65 -5.77
C GLU A 110 -9.46 19.74 -6.63
N PHE A 111 -8.13 19.73 -6.74
CA PHE A 111 -7.41 20.78 -7.46
C PHE A 111 -7.09 20.36 -8.90
N ASP A 112 -7.57 21.15 -9.88
CA ASP A 112 -7.27 20.93 -11.29
C ASP A 112 -5.77 21.16 -11.59
N SER A 113 -5.11 20.12 -12.10
CA SER A 113 -3.67 20.13 -12.35
C SER A 113 -3.22 21.13 -13.43
N SER A 114 -4.10 21.49 -14.38
CA SER A 114 -3.83 22.54 -15.37
C SER A 114 -3.82 23.92 -14.73
N SER A 115 -4.89 24.24 -13.99
CA SER A 115 -5.04 25.50 -13.26
C SER A 115 -3.88 25.74 -12.27
N LEU A 116 -3.30 24.65 -11.71
CA LEU A 116 -2.18 24.74 -10.77
C LEU A 116 -0.90 25.22 -11.44
N LYS A 117 -0.64 24.70 -12.65
CA LYS A 117 0.56 25.05 -13.41
C LYS A 117 0.51 26.50 -13.85
N GLU A 118 -0.63 26.95 -14.37
CA GLU A 118 -0.82 28.34 -14.79
C GLU A 118 -0.65 29.32 -13.61
N TRP A 119 -1.23 29.00 -12.45
CA TRP A 119 -1.07 29.83 -11.26
C TRP A 119 0.38 29.83 -10.73
N LYS A 120 1.04 28.66 -10.74
CA LYS A 120 2.42 28.52 -10.28
C LYS A 120 3.42 29.25 -11.17
N ASP A 121 3.25 29.17 -12.49
CA ASP A 121 4.20 29.75 -13.44
C ASP A 121 3.98 31.23 -13.69
N GLY A 122 2.74 31.73 -13.59
CA GLY A 122 2.43 33.16 -13.66
C GLY A 122 2.46 33.82 -12.30
N VAL A 123 1.38 33.64 -11.53
CA VAL A 123 1.10 34.41 -10.31
C VAL A 123 2.14 34.18 -9.22
N LEU A 124 2.50 32.93 -8.93
CA LEU A 124 3.45 32.64 -7.86
C LEU A 124 4.86 33.15 -8.19
N ARG A 125 5.30 32.99 -9.43
CA ARG A 125 6.61 33.48 -9.89
C ARG A 125 6.69 35.00 -9.78
N ASP A 126 5.68 35.72 -10.27
CA ASP A 126 5.60 37.18 -10.21
C ASP A 126 5.57 37.71 -8.77
N VAL A 127 4.95 36.98 -7.85
CA VAL A 127 4.94 37.34 -6.42
C VAL A 127 6.31 37.08 -5.80
N LEU A 128 6.93 35.94 -6.07
CA LEU A 128 8.24 35.59 -5.51
C LEU A 128 9.37 36.50 -6.01
N GLU A 129 9.28 37.03 -7.24
CA GLU A 129 10.27 37.99 -7.76
C GLU A 129 10.22 39.35 -7.03
N ARG A 130 9.12 39.68 -6.35
CA ARG A 130 8.96 40.93 -5.59
C ARG A 130 9.56 40.88 -4.18
N TYR A 131 9.93 39.70 -3.71
CA TYR A 131 10.47 39.49 -2.36
C TYR A 131 11.80 38.74 -2.44
N GLU A 132 12.76 39.13 -1.61
CA GLU A 132 13.97 38.33 -1.45
C GLU A 132 13.63 36.97 -0.83
N SER A 133 14.39 35.93 -1.19
CA SER A 133 14.17 34.57 -0.69
C SER A 133 14.20 34.46 0.85
N ALA A 134 14.94 35.36 1.51
CA ALA A 134 15.00 35.46 2.97
C ALA A 134 13.68 35.96 3.62
N ASN A 135 12.78 36.55 2.84
CA ASN A 135 11.50 37.11 3.29
C ASN A 135 10.29 36.27 2.85
N VAL A 136 10.52 35.04 2.36
CA VAL A 136 9.48 34.10 1.97
C VAL A 136 9.23 33.14 3.13
N PHE A 137 8.11 33.32 3.82
CA PHE A 137 7.72 32.47 4.95
C PHE A 137 6.55 31.57 4.56
N ASN A 138 6.64 30.29 4.93
CA ASN A 138 5.48 29.40 4.88
C ASN A 138 4.65 29.60 6.14
N VAL A 139 3.43 30.08 5.99
CA VAL A 139 2.45 30.19 7.08
C VAL A 139 1.35 29.19 6.80
N ASP A 140 1.23 28.19 7.66
CA ASP A 140 0.14 27.22 7.62
C ASP A 140 -0.68 27.36 8.89
N GLU A 141 -2.01 27.38 8.75
CA GLU A 141 -2.92 27.53 9.88
C GLU A 141 -3.04 26.17 10.59
N CYS A 142 -2.40 26.05 11.76
CA CYS A 142 -2.61 24.89 12.62
C CYS A 142 -3.80 25.17 13.54
N GLY A 143 -4.94 24.52 13.28
CA GLY A 143 -6.10 24.57 14.17
C GLY A 143 -5.77 23.96 15.53
N LEU A 144 -5.81 24.77 16.60
CA LEU A 144 -5.69 24.28 17.97
C LEU A 144 -7.05 23.74 18.43
N PHE A 145 -7.23 22.43 18.38
CA PHE A 145 -8.45 21.79 18.88
C PHE A 145 -8.36 21.53 20.39
N TYR A 146 -8.97 22.42 21.18
CA TYR A 146 -9.12 22.24 22.63
C TYR A 146 -10.46 21.54 22.94
N GLY A 147 -10.42 20.39 23.63
CA GLY A 147 -11.62 19.70 24.10
C GLY A 147 -12.30 18.75 23.10
N ILE A 148 -11.72 18.53 21.92
CA ILE A 148 -12.22 17.54 20.95
C ILE A 148 -11.60 16.18 21.28
N LEU A 149 -12.45 15.17 21.47
CA LEU A 149 -12.00 13.78 21.55
C LEU A 149 -11.35 13.42 20.20
N PRO A 150 -10.11 12.91 20.18
CA PRO A 150 -9.45 12.60 18.93
C PRO A 150 -10.26 11.56 18.16
N ASP A 151 -10.58 11.85 16.91
CA ASP A 151 -11.30 10.93 16.01
C ASP A 151 -10.56 9.59 15.81
N ARG A 152 -9.27 9.53 16.19
CA ARG A 152 -8.44 8.33 16.22
C ARG A 152 -7.44 8.37 17.36
N THR A 153 -7.36 7.28 18.12
CA THR A 153 -6.27 7.02 19.07
C THR A 153 -4.97 6.82 18.30
N ARG A 154 -4.07 7.82 18.29
CA ARG A 154 -2.70 7.66 17.79
C ARG A 154 -1.78 7.32 18.96
N PHE A 155 -1.21 6.11 18.96
CA PHE A 155 -0.05 5.80 19.78
C PHE A 155 1.20 6.32 19.06
N GLN A 156 1.85 7.34 19.60
CA GLN A 156 3.23 7.68 19.27
C GLN A 156 4.15 7.08 20.34
N ARG A 157 5.32 6.57 19.91
CA ARG A 157 6.41 6.15 20.80
C ARG A 157 7.12 7.36 21.37
#